data_AF-A0A6A1VLH2-F1
#
_entry.id   AF-A0A6A1VLH2-F1
#
_cell.length_a   1.000
_cell.length_b   1.000
_cell.length_c   1.000
_cell.angle_alpha   90.00
_cell.angle_beta   90.00
_cell.angle_gamma   90.00
#
_symmetry.space_group_name_H-M   'P 1'
#
loop_
_entity.id
_entity.type
_entity.pdbx_description
1 polymer ?
#
loop_
_entity_poly.entity_id
_entity_poly.type
_entity_poly.pdbx_seq_one_letter_code
_entity_poly.pdbx_strand_id
1 'polypeptide(L)' 'MAAKASSRGVFIRETIEVARRYGFDGVDLDWEFPQNPKQMGDFGFLLKEWSHAIQMEAKITKGLLYCSLSLCTTRRIS' A
#
# COMPACT_ATOMS: atom_id res chain seq x y z
N MET A 1 -9.20 6.29 -2.49
CA MET A 1 -8.09 5.36 -2.73
C MET A 1 -8.43 3.95 -2.22
N ALA A 2 -8.53 3.69 -0.90
CA ALA A 2 -8.77 2.33 -0.38
C ALA A 2 -10.22 1.78 -0.51
N ALA A 3 -11.24 2.64 -0.57
CA ALA A 3 -12.65 2.24 -0.42
C ALA A 3 -13.25 1.39 -1.55
N LYS A 4 -12.68 1.42 -2.77
CA LYS A 4 -13.18 0.69 -3.94
C LYS A 4 -12.07 -0.17 -4.52
N ALA A 5 -12.37 -1.42 -4.86
CA ALA A 5 -11.40 -2.35 -5.45
C ALA A 5 -10.74 -1.77 -6.72
N SER A 6 -11.51 -1.10 -7.59
CA SER A 6 -10.96 -0.44 -8.79
C SER A 6 -9.96 0.67 -8.43
N SER A 7 -10.27 1.50 -7.44
CA SER A 7 -9.36 2.56 -6.98
C SER A 7 -8.09 2.02 -6.32
N ARG A 8 -8.18 0.89 -5.60
CA ARG A 8 -7.02 0.19 -5.03
C ARG A 8 -6.13 -0.37 -6.14
N GLY A 9 -6.70 -1.03 -7.13
CA GLY A 9 -5.97 -1.56 -8.28
C GLY A 9 -5.21 -0.48 -9.05
N VAL A 10 -5.83 0.69 -9.24
CA VAL A 10 -5.14 1.85 -9.84
C VAL A 10 -3.98 2.31 -8.97
N PHE A 11 -4.21 2.53 -7.67
CA PHE A 11 -3.15 2.97 -6.75
C PHE A 11 -1.95 2.00 -6.71
N ILE A 12 -2.22 0.69 -6.64
CA ILE A 12 -1.20 -0.36 -6.61
C ILE A 12 -0.36 -0.35 -7.89
N ARG A 13 -1.01 -0.25 -9.06
CA ARG A 13 -0.30 -0.22 -10.35
C ARG A 13 0.60 1.00 -10.45
N GLU A 14 0.06 2.18 -10.16
CA GLU A 14 0.79 3.44 -10.27
C GLU A 14 1.97 3.51 -9.29
N THR A 15 1.80 3.03 -8.05
CA THR A 15 2.89 3.01 -7.05
C THR A 15 4.05 2.11 -7.46
N ILE A 16 3.77 0.91 -7.95
CA ILE A 16 4.81 0.00 -8.46
C ILE A 16 5.50 0.60 -9.69
N GLU A 17 4.73 1.18 -10.61
CA GLU A 17 5.29 1.80 -11.82
C GLU A 17 6.23 2.96 -11.48
N VAL A 18 5.82 3.85 -10.58
CA VAL A 18 6.66 4.96 -10.10
C VAL A 18 7.91 4.41 -9.41
N ALA A 19 7.77 3.43 -8.51
CA ALA A 19 8.91 2.86 -7.81
C ALA A 19 9.97 2.32 -8.77
N ARG A 20 9.55 1.58 -9.80
CA ARG A 20 10.46 1.06 -10.83
C ARG A 20 11.02 2.15 -11.74
N ARG A 21 10.20 3.10 -12.17
CA ARG A 21 10.61 4.20 -13.05
C ARG A 21 11.75 5.03 -12.45
N TYR A 22 11.73 5.22 -11.13
CA TYR A 22 12.74 6.02 -10.42
C TYR A 22 13.81 5.17 -9.71
N GLY A 23 13.77 3.84 -9.87
CA GLY A 23 14.76 2.94 -9.27
C GLY A 23 14.70 2.85 -7.74
N PHE A 24 13.51 3.05 -7.15
CA PHE A 24 13.31 2.83 -5.73
C PHE A 24 13.26 1.33 -5.40
N ASP A 25 13.90 0.97 -4.29
CA ASP A 25 13.87 -0.39 -3.74
C ASP A 25 12.63 -0.65 -2.88
N GLY A 26 11.81 0.36 -2.60
CA GLY A 26 10.60 0.18 -1.80
C GLY A 26 9.69 1.39 -1.77
N VAL A 27 8.50 1.20 -1.19
CA VAL A 27 7.50 2.24 -0.98
C VAL A 27 7.02 2.19 0.47
N ASP A 28 6.87 3.36 1.07
CA ASP A 28 6.31 3.55 2.42
C ASP A 28 4.95 4.23 2.32
N LEU A 29 3.98 3.79 3.12
CA LEU A 29 2.63 4.37 3.13
C LEU A 29 2.26 4.90 4.51
N ASP A 30 2.25 6.22 4.64
CA ASP A 30 1.96 6.92 5.89
C ASP A 30 0.51 7.44 5.89
N TRP A 31 -0.43 6.62 6.37
CA TRP A 31 -1.82 7.08 6.57
C TRP A 31 -2.08 7.41 8.04
N GLU A 32 -2.25 8.70 8.33
CA GLU A 32 -2.52 9.23 9.67
C GLU A 32 -3.90 9.88 9.81
N PHE A 33 -5.01 9.17 10.06
CA PHE A 33 -5.24 7.75 10.28
C PHE A 33 -6.55 7.35 9.60
N PRO A 34 -6.83 6.05 9.41
CA PRO A 34 -8.19 5.59 9.16
C PRO A 34 -9.13 6.04 10.29
N GLN A 35 -10.22 6.72 9.94
CA GLN A 35 -11.08 7.41 10.91
C GLN A 35 -12.19 6.54 11.51
N ASN A 36 -12.50 5.40 10.90
CA ASN A 36 -13.58 4.52 11.34
C ASN A 36 -13.30 3.06 10.95
N PRO A 37 -14.04 2.07 11.53
CA PRO A 37 -13.82 0.65 11.25
C PRO A 37 -13.94 0.29 9.77
N LYS A 38 -14.80 0.99 9.01
CA LYS A 38 -14.91 0.79 7.57
C LYS A 38 -13.62 1.20 6.85
N GLN A 39 -13.08 2.38 7.14
CA GLN A 39 -11.82 2.84 6.57
C GLN A 39 -10.66 1.90 6.95
N MET A 40 -10.65 1.38 8.18
CA MET A 40 -9.66 0.39 8.62
C MET A 40 -9.77 -0.92 7.83
N GLY A 41 -10.99 -1.42 7.60
CA GLY A 41 -11.22 -2.60 6.77
C GLY A 41 -10.81 -2.39 5.31
N ASP A 42 -11.19 -1.24 4.73
CA ASP A 42 -10.78 -0.84 3.38
C ASP A 42 -9.26 -0.75 3.25
N PHE A 43 -8.59 -0.24 4.29
CA PHE A 43 -7.13 -0.16 4.37
C PHE A 43 -6.48 -1.55 4.45
N GLY A 44 -7.05 -2.48 5.23
CA GLY A 44 -6.60 -3.86 5.27
C GLY A 44 -6.67 -4.56 3.91
N PHE A 45 -7.74 -4.32 3.13
CA PHE A 45 -7.82 -4.83 1.76
C PHE A 45 -6.72 -4.25 0.86
N LEU A 46 -6.44 -2.95 0.97
CA LEU A 46 -5.35 -2.31 0.23
C LEU A 46 -4.00 -2.95 0.55
N LEU A 47 -3.64 -3.08 1.82
CA LEU A 47 -2.35 -3.66 2.21
C LEU A 47 -2.19 -5.10 1.71
N LYS A 48 -3.25 -5.90 1.81
CA LYS A 48 -3.25 -7.29 1.33
C LYS A 48 -3.05 -7.37 -0.19
N GLU A 49 -3.81 -6.59 -0.95
CA GLU A 49 -3.73 -6.56 -2.41
C GLU A 49 -2.37 -6.01 -2.87
N TRP A 50 -1.87 -4.96 -2.21
CA TRP A 50 -0.61 -4.32 -2.55
C TRP A 50 0.59 -5.22 -2.28
N SER A 51 0.63 -5.86 -1.10
CA SER A 51 1.67 -6.85 -0.75
C SER A 51 1.70 -8.01 -1.74
N HIS A 52 0.53 -8.52 -2.15
CA HIS A 52 0.44 -9.57 -3.15
C HIS A 52 0.99 -9.11 -4.51
N ALA A 53 0.60 -7.92 -4.97
CA ALA A 53 1.06 -7.38 -6.25
C ALA A 53 2.59 -7.15 -6.29
N ILE A 54 3.17 -6.62 -5.20
CA ILE A 54 4.63 -6.43 -5.08
C ILE A 54 5.36 -7.78 -5.12
N GLN A 55 4.87 -8.79 -4.38
CA GLN A 55 5.47 -10.13 -4.42
C GLN A 55 5.41 -10.77 -5.81
N MET A 56 4.31 -10.58 -6.53
CA MET A 56 4.15 -11.07 -7.90
C MET A 56 5.09 -10.34 -8.85
N GLU A 57 5.20 -9.02 -8.74
CA GLU A 57 6.12 -8.22 -9.55
C GLU A 57 7.59 -8.62 -9.28
N ALA A 58 8.00 -8.79 -8.03
CA ALA A 58 9.36 -9.16 -7.66
C ALA A 58 9.77 -10.53 -8.24
N LYS A 59 8.83 -11.48 -8.31
CA LYS A 59 9.06 -12.78 -8.98
C LYS A 59 9.33 -12.64 -10.48
N ILE A 60 8.69 -11.66 -11.13
CA ILE A 60 8.82 -11.41 -12.57
C ILE A 60 10.13 -10.68 -12.88
N THR A 61 10.45 -9.63 -12.11
CA THR A 61 11.57 -8.74 -12.41
C THR A 61 12.90 -9.16 -11.77
N LYS A 62 12.88 -10.15 -10.86
CA LYS A 62 14.04 -10.59 -10.04
C LYS A 62 14.65 -9.46 -9.17
N GLY A 63 13.99 -8.31 -9.07
CA GLY A 63 14.36 -7.21 -8.19
C GLY A 63 13.38 -7.14 -7.02
N LEU A 64 13.88 -7.03 -5.79
CA LEU A 64 13.02 -6.89 -4.61
C LEU A 64 12.46 -5.46 -4.55
N LEU A 65 11.16 -5.34 -4.34
CA LEU A 65 10.48 -4.11 -3.90
C LEU A 65 10.02 -4.35 -2.46
N TYR A 66 10.48 -3.53 -1.53
CA TYR A 66 10.08 -3.54 -0.13
C TYR A 66 8.84 -2.68 0.09
N CYS A 67 7.96 -3.08 1.01
CA CYS A 67 6.84 -2.27 1.44
C CYS A 67 6.95 -2.11 2.96
N SER A 68 7.10 -0.87 3.42
CA SER A 68 6.98 -0.54 4.84
C SER A 68 5.66 0.16 5.11
N LEU A 69 5.24 0.12 6.37
CA LEU A 69 4.05 0.79 6.84
C LEU A 69 4.42 1.52 8.14
N SER A 70 4.27 2.84 8.16
CA SER A 70 4.27 3.60 9.39
C SER A 70 2.82 3.80 9.86
N LEU A 71 2.51 3.30 11.06
CA LEU A 71 1.28 3.62 11.76
C LEU A 71 1.66 4.47 12.97
N CYS A 72 1.41 5.78 12.88
CA CYS A 72 1.54 6.62 14.06
C CYS A 72 0.47 6.22 15.11
N THR A 73 0.87 5.85 16.31
CA THR A 73 -0.04 5.30 17.32
C THR A 73 -0.77 6.37 18.13
N THR A 74 -0.72 7.63 17.70
CA THR A 74 -1.18 8.77 18.52
C THR A 74 -2.48 9.38 18.00
N ARG A 75 -3.59 8.68 18.23
CA ARG A 75 -4.87 9.34 18.54
C ARG A 75 -5.68 8.44 19.47
N ARG A 76 -5.62 8.73 20.78
CA ARG A 76 -6.56 8.23 21.77
C ARG A 76 -7.93 8.73 21.36
N ILE A 77 -8.73 7.89 20.71
CA ILE A 77 -10.17 8.14 20.53
C ILE A 77 -10.75 8.10 21.95
N SER A 78 -11.08 9.27 22.49
CA SER A 78 -11.88 9.43 23.69
C SER A 78 -13.35 9.14 23.40
#